data_AF-A0A2M7YB82-F1
#
_entry.id   AF-A0A2M7YB82-F1
#
_cell.length_a   1.000
_cell.length_b   1.000
_cell.length_c   1.000
_cell.angle_alpha   90.00
_cell.angle_beta   90.00
_cell.angle_gamma   90.00
#
_symmetry.space_group_name_H-M   'P 1'
#
loop_
_entity.id
_entity.type
_entity.pdbx_description
1 polymer ?
#
loop_
_entity_poly.entity_id
_entity_poly.type
_entity_poly.pdbx_seq_one_letter_code
_entity_poly.pdbx_strand_id
1 'polypeptide(L)'
;MPGYAPQAGVFDEMADARGAVRASWRPFAAAYAGAGAEARARIAGDARRLLDETGLAFNPYLDTARAAAPGWRFDPVPLILSGADWAQLSRGAEQRARMVEAVLNDLYSGQTLLASGALPPSVVYGGPAFVRAAWGWSRPPKRRLFRYAVDVARDARGDWVVLDDLVDRPEGDGWALANRVALAQAAPDLFVEAGARRLAGHFDLLEQALEALTGVEGRMACVTPGPADPAYFSNAYLARYLGLTLVEPGDLAVRDGEAHVKTLEGLRRVDVMLRGAPSLGIDPLYAPGLGAVAPPGILRAARLGRVTFANVVGAGVLDGRTLAPFSAELIRALTGEEPLLAEAEHLWLGDPDARARWAREPEAWRVTGLRSVARPGAPAPAPLAELTRAAATRLAAREGWRLVARRPVTLATAPSARDGRLEAAPYALRLFVVAGPDGFRCMSGGLAFASPTPDAAGLPWGGVSKDVWVVDDAAHTEKTAVSHRLIQHRRNAHLRRTGRDLLSRVADDLFWLGRHVERADITLRVLRVVIERMIDAPRRAAEP
;
A
#
# COMPACT_ATOMS: atom_id res chain seq x y z
N MET A 1 29.62 9.61 10.36
CA MET A 1 29.79 8.97 9.04
C MET A 1 30.52 9.94 8.12
N PRO A 2 31.62 9.55 7.44
CA PRO A 2 32.31 10.44 6.53
C PRO A 2 31.36 10.89 5.39
N GLY A 3 31.17 12.20 5.24
CA GLY A 3 30.43 12.78 4.11
C GLY A 3 28.91 12.89 4.23
N TYR A 4 28.30 12.46 5.34
CA TYR A 4 26.87 12.74 5.60
C TYR A 4 26.71 14.08 6.33
N ALA A 5 25.87 14.97 5.81
CA ALA A 5 25.54 16.24 6.45
C ALA A 5 24.02 16.41 6.53
N PRO A 6 23.44 16.59 7.73
CA PRO A 6 22.02 16.90 7.87
C PRO A 6 21.72 18.31 7.32
N GLN A 7 20.48 18.55 6.90
CA GLN A 7 20.07 19.88 6.46
C GLN A 7 19.92 20.82 7.66
N ALA A 8 20.51 22.02 7.56
CA ALA A 8 20.44 23.01 8.64
C ALA A 8 18.99 23.44 8.92
N GLY A 9 18.62 23.45 10.21
CA GLY A 9 17.28 23.86 10.66
C GLY A 9 16.17 22.85 10.37
N VAL A 10 16.51 21.63 9.94
CA VAL A 10 15.56 20.54 9.67
C VAL A 10 15.92 19.35 10.56
N PHE A 11 14.91 18.73 11.16
CA PHE A 11 15.11 17.49 11.91
C PHE A 11 15.66 16.39 11.01
N ASP A 12 16.74 15.75 11.47
CA ASP A 12 17.34 14.59 10.80
C ASP A 12 17.20 13.32 11.66
N GLU A 13 16.82 12.22 11.02
CA GLU A 13 16.61 10.93 11.68
C GLU A 13 17.91 10.31 12.17
N MET A 14 19.04 10.51 11.49
CA MET A 14 20.31 9.89 11.88
C MET A 14 21.16 10.80 12.76
N ALA A 15 21.22 12.10 12.44
CA ALA A 15 22.05 13.07 13.13
C ALA A 15 21.22 14.01 14.02
N ASP A 16 21.76 14.36 15.20
CA ASP A 16 21.20 15.42 16.02
C ASP A 16 21.67 16.81 15.57
N ALA A 17 21.16 17.87 16.22
CA ALA A 17 21.51 19.26 15.90
C ALA A 17 23.01 19.59 16.08
N ARG A 18 23.78 18.75 16.77
CA ARG A 18 25.24 18.87 16.95
C ARG A 18 26.01 18.01 15.95
N GLY A 19 25.33 17.29 15.06
CA GLY A 19 25.91 16.37 14.09
C GLY A 19 26.28 15.00 14.65
N ALA A 20 25.92 14.69 15.89
CA ALA A 20 26.18 13.38 16.49
C ALA A 20 25.12 12.35 16.06
N VAL A 21 25.52 11.09 15.89
CA VAL A 21 24.61 10.01 15.51
C VAL A 21 23.68 9.68 16.68
N ARG A 22 22.37 9.74 16.43
CA ARG A 22 21.31 9.41 17.39
C ARG A 22 21.40 7.95 17.84
N ALA A 23 20.98 7.67 19.08
CA ALA A 23 21.15 6.37 19.72
C ALA A 23 20.59 5.19 18.90
N SER A 24 19.37 5.31 18.38
CA SER A 24 18.70 4.30 17.54
C SER A 24 19.47 3.98 16.26
N TRP A 25 20.24 4.93 15.73
CA TRP A 25 21.03 4.77 14.50
C TRP A 25 22.46 4.28 14.75
N ARG A 26 22.97 4.29 15.99
CA ARG A 26 24.38 3.96 16.26
C ARG A 26 24.77 2.54 15.82
N PRO A 27 24.02 1.47 16.12
CA PRO A 27 24.40 0.12 15.72
C PRO A 27 24.49 -0.01 14.21
N PHE A 28 23.45 0.45 13.50
CA PHE A 28 23.43 0.47 12.03
C PHE A 28 24.56 1.32 11.47
N ALA A 29 24.80 2.51 12.01
CA ALA A 29 25.83 3.40 11.51
C ALA A 29 27.24 2.80 11.69
N ALA A 30 27.51 2.11 12.81
CA ALA A 30 28.78 1.42 13.02
C ALA A 30 28.96 0.26 12.02
N ALA A 31 27.94 -0.59 11.89
CA ALA A 31 27.94 -1.73 10.97
C ALA A 31 28.10 -1.30 9.50
N TYR A 32 27.33 -0.30 9.07
CA TYR A 32 27.35 0.23 7.72
C TYR A 32 28.69 0.93 7.38
N ALA A 33 29.31 1.59 8.36
CA ALA A 33 30.66 2.14 8.20
C ALA A 33 31.69 1.03 8.04
N GLY A 34 31.64 0.01 8.91
CA GLY A 34 32.57 -1.12 8.96
C GLY A 34 32.55 -2.01 7.70
N ALA A 35 31.40 -2.17 7.05
CA ALA A 35 31.25 -2.93 5.81
C ALA A 35 32.16 -2.43 4.65
N GLY A 36 32.53 -1.15 4.64
CA GLY A 36 33.30 -0.56 3.52
C GLY A 36 32.48 -0.38 2.24
N ALA A 37 33.02 0.33 1.25
CA ALA A 37 32.28 0.74 0.06
C ALA A 37 31.84 -0.44 -0.82
N GLU A 38 32.72 -1.41 -1.03
CA GLU A 38 32.42 -2.57 -1.89
C GLU A 38 31.33 -3.47 -1.31
N ALA A 39 31.36 -3.76 0.00
CA ALA A 39 30.32 -4.58 0.61
C ALA A 39 28.97 -3.87 0.59
N ARG A 40 28.93 -2.55 0.81
CA ARG A 40 27.71 -1.75 0.64
C ARG A 40 27.16 -1.82 -0.78
N ALA A 41 28.03 -1.73 -1.79
CA ALA A 41 27.62 -1.87 -3.19
C ALA A 41 27.09 -3.27 -3.50
N ARG A 42 27.71 -4.33 -2.94
CA ARG A 42 27.21 -5.71 -3.05
C ARG A 42 25.84 -5.88 -2.40
N ILE A 43 25.66 -5.43 -1.16
CA ILE A 43 24.36 -5.44 -0.46
C ILE A 43 23.28 -4.75 -1.28
N ALA A 44 23.58 -3.57 -1.83
CA ALA A 44 22.64 -2.84 -2.68
C ALA A 44 22.29 -3.61 -3.96
N GLY A 45 23.29 -4.20 -4.61
CA GLY A 45 23.10 -5.02 -5.82
C GLY A 45 22.33 -6.32 -5.55
N ASP A 46 22.60 -7.00 -4.44
CA ASP A 46 21.91 -8.23 -4.05
C ASP A 46 20.46 -7.94 -3.65
N ALA A 47 20.21 -6.91 -2.84
CA ALA A 47 18.86 -6.49 -2.50
C ALA A 47 18.05 -6.10 -3.75
N ARG A 48 18.66 -5.36 -4.67
CA ARG A 48 18.02 -5.00 -5.94
C ARG A 48 17.66 -6.24 -6.75
N ARG A 49 18.62 -7.15 -6.94
CA ARG A 49 18.41 -8.40 -7.69
C ARG A 49 17.28 -9.24 -7.11
N LEU A 50 17.23 -9.40 -5.79
CA LEU A 50 16.16 -10.13 -5.10
C LEU A 50 14.79 -9.50 -5.35
N LEU A 51 14.71 -8.17 -5.33
CA LEU A 51 13.47 -7.45 -5.67
C LEU A 51 13.10 -7.63 -7.15
N ASP A 52 14.07 -7.54 -8.06
CA ASP A 52 13.86 -7.72 -9.49
C ASP A 52 13.36 -9.14 -9.81
N GLU A 53 13.94 -10.17 -9.18
CA GLU A 53 13.52 -11.58 -9.28
C GLU A 53 12.09 -11.81 -8.76
N THR A 54 11.61 -10.98 -7.84
CA THR A 54 10.22 -11.05 -7.35
C THR A 54 9.21 -10.38 -8.29
N GLY A 55 9.67 -9.70 -9.35
CA GLY A 55 8.83 -8.93 -10.27
C GLY A 55 8.49 -7.52 -9.78
N LEU A 56 9.22 -7.01 -8.77
CA LEU A 56 8.97 -5.70 -8.15
C LEU A 56 9.44 -4.54 -9.03
N ALA A 57 10.49 -4.76 -9.84
CA ALA A 57 11.09 -3.72 -10.68
C ALA A 57 10.58 -3.69 -12.12
N PHE A 58 9.83 -4.70 -12.56
CA PHE A 58 9.36 -4.80 -13.94
C PHE A 58 7.89 -5.17 -13.99
N ASN A 59 7.06 -4.20 -14.38
CA ASN A 59 5.69 -4.47 -14.79
C ASN A 59 5.60 -4.35 -16.32
N PRO A 60 5.73 -5.45 -17.08
CA PRO A 60 5.72 -5.42 -18.54
C PRO A 60 4.46 -4.79 -19.15
N TYR A 61 3.35 -4.78 -18.39
CA TYR A 61 2.07 -4.22 -18.83
C TYR A 61 2.00 -2.69 -18.66
N LEU A 62 2.80 -2.11 -17.75
CA LEU A 62 2.89 -0.65 -17.56
C LEU A 62 4.02 -0.03 -18.38
N ASP A 63 5.13 -0.75 -18.57
CA ASP A 63 6.32 -0.26 -19.28
C ASP A 63 6.14 -0.21 -20.81
N THR A 64 5.18 -0.97 -21.37
CA THR A 64 4.88 -0.96 -22.81
C THR A 64 3.97 0.19 -23.26
N ALA A 65 3.24 0.83 -22.34
CA ALA A 65 2.26 1.89 -22.66
C ALA A 65 2.71 3.31 -22.26
N ARG A 66 3.78 3.47 -21.49
CA ARG A 66 4.32 4.78 -21.10
C ARG A 66 5.85 4.78 -21.10
N ALA A 67 6.43 5.32 -22.17
CA ALA A 67 7.74 5.95 -22.04
C ALA A 67 7.62 7.07 -20.97
N ALA A 68 8.45 6.99 -19.91
CA ALA A 68 8.72 8.04 -18.89
C ALA A 68 8.18 7.86 -17.44
N ALA A 69 7.80 6.68 -16.97
CA ALA A 69 7.75 6.44 -15.51
C ALA A 69 9.03 5.68 -15.09
N PRO A 70 9.92 6.25 -14.26
CA PRO A 70 11.04 5.48 -13.73
C PRO A 70 10.48 4.31 -12.91
N GLY A 71 10.90 3.09 -13.22
CA GLY A 71 10.50 1.88 -12.51
C GLY A 71 10.75 1.98 -11.00
N TRP A 72 10.15 1.09 -10.21
CA TRP A 72 10.21 1.16 -8.75
C TRP A 72 11.65 1.27 -8.23
N ARG A 73 11.96 2.39 -7.55
CA ARG A 73 13.28 2.64 -6.98
C ARG A 73 13.28 2.24 -5.52
N PHE A 74 14.24 1.41 -5.15
CA PHE A 74 14.51 0.93 -3.81
C PHE A 74 15.85 1.49 -3.30
N ASP A 75 15.83 2.01 -2.07
CA ASP A 75 17.01 2.46 -1.33
C ASP A 75 17.46 1.37 -0.35
N PRO A 76 18.71 0.88 -0.44
CA PRO A 76 19.22 -0.16 0.45
C PRO A 76 19.42 0.32 1.90
N VAL A 77 19.37 1.62 2.17
CA VAL A 77 19.44 2.16 3.53
C VAL A 77 18.01 2.20 4.11
N PRO A 78 17.72 1.54 5.24
CA PRO A 78 16.40 1.61 5.86
C PRO A 78 16.16 2.97 6.54
N LEU A 79 14.89 3.31 6.78
CA LEU A 79 14.52 4.31 7.78
C LEU A 79 14.50 3.63 9.16
N ILE A 80 15.27 4.11 10.13
CA ILE A 80 15.31 3.54 11.47
C ILE A 80 14.52 4.42 12.45
N LEU A 81 13.55 3.82 13.14
CA LEU A 81 12.73 4.43 14.17
C LEU A 81 13.06 3.81 15.53
N SER A 82 13.18 4.65 16.56
CA SER A 82 13.32 4.18 17.94
C SER A 82 12.05 3.48 18.43
N GLY A 83 12.16 2.63 19.44
CA GLY A 83 11.00 2.03 20.10
C GLY A 83 10.03 3.07 20.68
N ALA A 84 10.53 4.23 21.12
CA ALA A 84 9.72 5.33 21.64
C ALA A 84 8.93 6.05 20.54
N ASP A 85 9.58 6.42 19.44
CA ASP A 85 8.90 7.00 18.26
C ASP A 85 7.85 6.02 17.72
N TRP A 86 8.22 4.74 17.66
CA TRP A 86 7.32 3.70 17.21
C TRP A 86 6.09 3.56 18.12
N ALA A 87 6.26 3.57 19.43
CA ALA A 87 5.15 3.45 20.37
C ALA A 87 4.14 4.60 20.24
N GLN A 88 4.59 5.83 19.97
CA GLN A 88 3.71 6.96 19.68
C GLN A 88 2.95 6.73 18.38
N LEU A 89 3.67 6.43 17.29
CA LEU A 89 3.10 6.21 15.96
C LEU A 89 2.09 5.05 15.94
N SER A 90 2.44 3.92 16.55
CA SER A 90 1.61 2.72 16.55
C SER A 90 0.30 2.94 17.30
N ARG A 91 0.35 3.56 18.49
CA ARG A 91 -0.85 3.88 19.29
C ARG A 91 -1.76 4.86 18.56
N GLY A 92 -1.18 5.88 17.93
CA GLY A 92 -1.93 6.84 17.13
C GLY A 92 -2.59 6.23 15.91
N ALA A 93 -1.87 5.40 15.14
CA ALA A 93 -2.42 4.70 13.99
C ALA A 93 -3.54 3.72 14.38
N GLU A 94 -3.40 3.02 15.52
CA GLU A 94 -4.43 2.13 16.05
C GLU A 94 -5.67 2.91 16.54
N GLN A 95 -5.50 4.06 17.19
CA GLN A 95 -6.60 4.96 17.57
C GLN A 95 -7.37 5.45 16.33
N ARG A 96 -6.65 5.88 15.28
CA ARG A 96 -7.27 6.28 14.01
C ARG A 96 -8.02 5.14 13.36
N ALA A 97 -7.49 3.91 13.36
CA ALA A 97 -8.19 2.75 12.83
C ALA A 97 -9.53 2.50 13.56
N ARG A 98 -9.56 2.68 14.89
CA ARG A 98 -10.80 2.62 15.69
C ARG A 98 -11.81 3.69 15.27
N MET A 99 -11.35 4.95 15.12
CA MET A 99 -12.19 6.04 14.63
C MET A 99 -12.76 5.72 13.23
N VAL A 100 -11.90 5.33 12.28
CA VAL A 100 -12.28 5.01 10.90
C VAL A 100 -13.30 3.87 10.86
N GLU A 101 -13.09 2.81 11.64
CA GLU A 101 -14.05 1.70 11.75
C GLU A 101 -15.40 2.16 12.32
N ALA A 102 -15.41 2.98 13.36
CA ALA A 102 -16.63 3.52 13.95
C ALA A 102 -17.40 4.41 12.95
N VAL A 103 -16.71 5.31 12.23
CA VAL A 103 -17.33 6.11 11.16
C VAL A 103 -17.88 5.21 10.06
N LEU A 104 -17.11 4.22 9.61
CA LEU A 104 -17.55 3.31 8.54
C LEU A 104 -18.79 2.50 8.96
N ASN A 105 -18.86 2.08 10.21
CA ASN A 105 -20.02 1.39 10.77
C ASN A 105 -21.25 2.31 10.79
N ASP A 106 -21.11 3.55 11.25
CA ASP A 106 -22.20 4.53 11.29
C ASP A 106 -22.74 4.85 9.88
N LEU A 107 -21.85 5.17 8.93
CA LEU A 107 -22.22 5.57 7.56
C LEU A 107 -23.00 4.49 6.80
N TYR A 108 -22.72 3.21 7.06
CA TYR A 108 -23.42 2.09 6.43
C TYR A 108 -24.55 1.49 7.29
N SER A 109 -24.88 2.13 8.42
CA SER A 109 -26.00 1.77 9.30
C SER A 109 -26.89 2.98 9.61
N GLY A 110 -26.89 3.47 10.86
CA GLY A 110 -27.81 4.49 11.38
C GLY A 110 -27.50 5.94 10.99
N GLN A 111 -26.29 6.22 10.49
CA GLN A 111 -25.87 7.53 9.97
C GLN A 111 -26.05 8.69 10.97
N THR A 112 -25.80 8.43 12.25
CA THR A 112 -25.91 9.40 13.34
C THR A 112 -24.93 10.55 13.18
N LEU A 113 -23.75 10.32 12.59
CA LEU A 113 -22.77 11.37 12.31
C LEU A 113 -23.28 12.37 11.28
N LEU A 114 -24.08 11.91 10.31
CA LEU A 114 -24.72 12.78 9.33
C LEU A 114 -25.89 13.55 9.95
N ALA A 115 -26.72 12.87 10.75
CA ALA A 115 -27.89 13.48 11.39
C ALA A 115 -27.52 14.55 12.43
N SER A 116 -26.42 14.34 13.17
CA SER A 116 -25.91 15.30 14.16
C SER A 116 -25.12 16.47 13.56
N GLY A 117 -24.71 16.36 12.28
CA GLY A 117 -23.84 17.34 11.63
C GLY A 117 -22.36 17.17 11.93
N ALA A 118 -21.95 16.17 12.71
CA ALA A 118 -20.54 15.84 12.95
C ALA A 118 -19.79 15.48 11.66
N LEU A 119 -20.49 14.93 10.67
CA LEU A 119 -20.01 14.79 9.29
C LEU A 119 -21.01 15.43 8.32
N PRO A 120 -20.58 16.38 7.48
CA PRO A 120 -21.45 16.97 6.48
C PRO A 120 -21.91 15.93 5.44
N PRO A 121 -23.22 15.83 5.10
CA PRO A 121 -23.70 14.87 4.10
C PRO A 121 -23.04 15.00 2.72
N SER A 122 -22.60 16.21 2.34
CA SER A 122 -21.92 16.45 1.07
C SER A 122 -20.53 15.81 0.98
N VAL A 123 -19.85 15.60 2.12
CA VAL A 123 -18.58 14.85 2.18
C VAL A 123 -18.82 13.39 1.77
N VAL A 124 -19.93 12.80 2.19
CA VAL A 124 -20.27 11.39 1.95
C VAL A 124 -20.97 11.19 0.60
N TYR A 125 -22.08 11.92 0.37
CA TYR A 125 -22.96 11.71 -0.76
C TYR A 125 -22.63 12.51 -2.01
N GLY A 126 -21.78 13.54 -1.91
CA GLY A 126 -21.41 14.35 -3.06
C GLY A 126 -20.61 13.56 -4.09
N GLY A 127 -19.78 12.61 -3.64
CA GLY A 127 -18.90 11.82 -4.49
C GLY A 127 -19.40 10.40 -4.77
N PRO A 128 -18.78 9.68 -5.74
CA PRO A 128 -19.21 8.34 -6.12
C PRO A 128 -18.73 7.24 -5.14
N ALA A 129 -17.90 7.58 -4.15
CA ALA A 129 -17.25 6.60 -3.27
C ALA A 129 -18.20 5.95 -2.26
N PHE A 130 -19.34 6.57 -1.95
CA PHE A 130 -20.37 5.94 -1.12
C PHE A 130 -21.16 4.92 -1.94
N VAL A 131 -20.99 3.64 -1.62
CA VAL A 131 -21.67 2.55 -2.33
C VAL A 131 -23.06 2.37 -1.75
N ARG A 132 -24.07 3.04 -2.32
CA ARG A 132 -25.46 2.98 -1.83
C ARG A 132 -25.99 1.54 -1.69
N ALA A 133 -25.59 0.65 -2.59
CA ALA A 133 -25.97 -0.77 -2.55
C ALA A 133 -25.41 -1.53 -1.32
N ALA A 134 -24.41 -0.96 -0.63
CA ALA A 134 -23.81 -1.51 0.59
C ALA A 134 -24.49 -1.02 1.89
N TRP A 135 -25.41 -0.06 1.80
CA TRP A 135 -26.11 0.50 2.97
C TRP A 135 -27.27 -0.38 3.43
N GLY A 136 -27.46 -0.47 4.75
CA GLY A 136 -28.65 -1.10 5.34
C GLY A 136 -28.79 -2.60 5.07
N TRP A 137 -27.67 -3.33 4.96
CA TRP A 137 -27.71 -4.78 4.79
C TRP A 137 -28.39 -5.45 5.98
N SER A 138 -29.36 -6.33 5.70
CA SER A 138 -30.08 -7.11 6.73
C SER A 138 -29.16 -8.07 7.50
N ARG A 139 -28.03 -8.43 6.90
CA ARG A 139 -26.94 -9.19 7.52
C ARG A 139 -25.66 -8.36 7.41
N PRO A 140 -25.45 -7.36 8.28
CA PRO A 140 -24.24 -6.57 8.24
C PRO A 140 -23.02 -7.46 8.55
N PRO A 141 -21.87 -7.18 7.94
CA PRO A 141 -20.63 -7.91 8.25
C PRO A 141 -20.27 -7.67 9.72
N LYS A 142 -19.73 -8.71 10.38
CA LYS A 142 -19.28 -8.63 11.79
C LYS A 142 -18.24 -7.54 12.02
N ARG A 143 -17.40 -7.29 11.01
CA ARG A 143 -16.37 -6.26 11.00
C ARG A 143 -16.28 -5.64 9.62
N ARG A 144 -16.04 -4.34 9.54
CA ARG A 144 -15.93 -3.62 8.27
C ARG A 144 -14.49 -3.32 7.86
N LEU A 145 -13.61 -3.09 8.83
CA LEU A 145 -12.23 -2.71 8.60
C LEU A 145 -11.27 -3.81 9.07
N PHE A 146 -10.54 -4.40 8.14
CA PHE A 146 -9.53 -5.44 8.40
C PHE A 146 -8.12 -4.95 8.21
N ARG A 147 -7.92 -4.07 7.23
CA ARG A 147 -6.65 -3.42 6.91
C ARG A 147 -6.89 -1.92 6.88
N TYR A 148 -5.94 -1.16 7.38
CA TYR A 148 -5.94 0.29 7.30
C TYR A 148 -4.49 0.73 7.10
N ALA A 149 -4.29 1.81 6.35
CA ALA A 149 -2.99 2.46 6.33
C ALA A 149 -3.14 3.96 6.55
N VAL A 150 -2.11 4.54 7.15
CA VAL A 150 -2.03 5.98 7.38
C VAL A 150 -0.68 6.47 6.90
N ASP A 151 -0.71 7.51 6.07
CA ASP A 151 0.48 8.25 5.70
C ASP A 151 0.76 9.28 6.78
N VAL A 152 1.98 9.25 7.30
CA VAL A 152 2.49 10.18 8.30
C VAL A 152 3.83 10.74 7.85
N ALA A 153 4.18 11.92 8.34
CA ALA A 153 5.50 12.48 8.20
C ALA A 153 5.95 13.08 9.51
N ARG A 154 7.27 13.08 9.73
CA ARG A 154 7.87 13.95 10.72
C ARG A 154 8.16 15.29 10.05
N ASP A 155 7.76 16.39 10.66
CA ASP A 155 8.03 17.72 10.13
C ASP A 155 9.47 18.17 10.44
N ALA A 156 9.88 19.32 9.89
CA ALA A 156 11.21 19.88 10.10
C ALA A 156 11.53 20.20 11.57
N ARG A 157 10.54 20.26 12.47
CA ARG A 157 10.72 20.50 13.91
C ARG A 157 10.86 19.20 14.69
N GLY A 158 10.44 18.09 14.11
CA GLY A 158 10.53 16.75 14.70
C GLY A 158 9.18 16.18 15.12
N ASP A 159 8.08 16.87 14.84
CA ASP A 159 6.72 16.48 15.23
C ASP A 159 6.07 15.59 14.18
N TRP A 160 5.36 14.55 14.63
CA TRP A 160 4.61 13.65 13.76
C TRP A 160 3.27 14.26 13.36
N VAL A 161 3.00 14.28 12.05
CA VAL A 161 1.73 14.73 11.47
C VAL A 161 1.14 13.68 10.54
N VAL A 162 -0.18 13.52 10.59
CA VAL A 162 -0.94 12.69 9.66
C VAL A 162 -1.14 13.43 8.34
N LEU A 163 -0.94 12.72 7.24
CA LEU A 163 -1.07 13.22 5.88
C LEU A 163 -2.34 12.71 5.21
N ASP A 164 -2.56 11.41 5.16
CA ASP A 164 -3.68 10.79 4.44
C ASP A 164 -4.09 9.46 5.09
N ASP A 165 -5.40 9.16 5.04
CA ASP A 165 -5.96 7.87 5.42
C ASP A 165 -6.18 6.98 4.18
N LEU A 166 -5.82 5.70 4.28
CA LEU A 166 -6.09 4.69 3.25
C LEU A 166 -6.96 3.60 3.84
N VAL A 167 -8.20 3.51 3.36
CA VAL A 167 -9.26 2.71 3.97
C VAL A 167 -9.86 1.74 2.96
N ASP A 168 -9.99 2.09 1.67
CA ASP A 168 -10.66 1.23 0.71
C ASP A 168 -9.90 -0.08 0.45
N ARG A 169 -8.68 0.09 -0.06
CA ARG A 169 -7.71 -0.96 -0.36
C ARG A 169 -6.34 -0.42 0.04
N PRO A 170 -5.90 -0.58 1.30
CA PRO A 170 -4.59 -0.11 1.71
C PRO A 170 -3.50 -0.76 0.87
N GLU A 171 -2.79 0.05 0.09
CA GLU A 171 -1.72 -0.38 -0.81
C GLU A 171 -0.36 -0.11 -0.15
N GLY A 172 0.59 -1.04 -0.23
CA GLY A 172 1.93 -0.80 0.33
C GLY A 172 2.53 -1.96 1.11
N ASP A 173 1.71 -2.75 1.79
CA ASP A 173 2.17 -3.79 2.74
C ASP A 173 2.89 -4.96 2.06
N GLY A 174 2.51 -5.30 0.83
CA GLY A 174 3.26 -6.25 -0.01
C GLY A 174 4.65 -5.73 -0.38
N TRP A 175 4.80 -4.44 -0.70
CA TRP A 175 6.11 -3.81 -0.92
C TRP A 175 6.93 -3.69 0.36
N ALA A 176 6.30 -3.33 1.49
CA ALA A 176 6.98 -3.27 2.79
C ALA A 176 7.59 -4.63 3.15
N LEU A 177 6.83 -5.71 2.94
CA LEU A 177 7.30 -7.07 3.14
C LEU A 177 8.41 -7.45 2.16
N ALA A 178 8.26 -7.14 0.87
CA ALA A 178 9.28 -7.44 -0.14
C ALA A 178 10.61 -6.73 0.17
N ASN A 179 10.57 -5.44 0.50
CA ASN A 179 11.72 -4.65 0.92
C ASN A 179 12.41 -5.30 2.13
N ARG A 180 11.65 -5.69 3.15
CA ARG A 180 12.17 -6.36 4.34
C ARG A 180 12.86 -7.68 4.02
N VAL A 181 12.23 -8.52 3.22
CA VAL A 181 12.77 -9.83 2.85
C VAL A 181 14.06 -9.67 2.05
N ALA A 182 14.07 -8.76 1.06
CA ALA A 182 15.24 -8.48 0.24
C ALA A 182 16.42 -7.97 1.07
N LEU A 183 16.21 -6.98 1.96
CA LEU A 183 17.29 -6.47 2.81
C LEU A 183 17.79 -7.49 3.84
N ALA A 184 16.88 -8.21 4.49
CA ALA A 184 17.27 -9.20 5.49
C ALA A 184 18.06 -10.37 4.87
N GLN A 185 17.84 -10.68 3.59
CA GLN A 185 18.60 -11.67 2.84
C GLN A 185 19.94 -11.13 2.31
N ALA A 186 19.95 -9.89 1.81
CA ALA A 186 21.15 -9.27 1.25
C ALA A 186 22.16 -8.82 2.32
N ALA A 187 21.70 -8.47 3.53
CA ALA A 187 22.53 -7.99 4.63
C ALA A 187 22.04 -8.53 5.99
N PRO A 188 22.16 -9.86 6.23
CA PRO A 188 21.66 -10.48 7.45
C PRO A 188 22.34 -9.93 8.72
N ASP A 189 23.65 -9.73 8.68
CA ASP A 189 24.42 -9.20 9.82
C ASP A 189 23.96 -7.79 10.18
N LEU A 190 23.77 -6.92 9.18
CA LEU A 190 23.28 -5.55 9.38
C LEU A 190 21.87 -5.53 10.01
N PHE A 191 21.00 -6.45 9.58
CA PHE A 191 19.64 -6.58 10.11
C PHE A 191 19.64 -7.03 11.57
N VAL A 192 20.50 -8.00 11.91
CA VAL A 192 20.64 -8.54 13.28
C VAL A 192 21.29 -7.53 14.21
N GLU A 193 22.40 -6.91 13.80
CA GLU A 193 23.14 -5.92 14.60
C GLU A 193 22.32 -4.66 14.86
N ALA A 194 21.47 -4.26 13.90
CA ALA A 194 20.55 -3.15 14.12
C ALA A 194 19.40 -3.47 15.09
N GLY A 195 19.14 -4.74 15.42
CA GLY A 195 18.05 -5.12 16.31
C GLY A 195 16.66 -4.86 15.72
N ALA A 196 16.51 -4.95 14.40
CA ALA A 196 15.25 -4.65 13.73
C ALA A 196 14.15 -5.69 14.01
N ARG A 197 12.98 -5.23 14.45
CA ARG A 197 11.80 -6.09 14.71
C ARG A 197 11.29 -6.76 13.43
N ARG A 198 10.81 -8.00 13.52
CA ARG A 198 10.26 -8.76 12.37
C ARG A 198 8.84 -8.32 12.02
N LEU A 199 8.46 -8.41 10.73
CA LEU A 199 7.11 -8.08 10.26
C LEU A 199 6.12 -9.25 10.32
N ALA A 200 6.59 -10.49 10.52
CA ALA A 200 5.77 -11.71 10.40
C ALA A 200 4.48 -11.66 11.24
N GLY A 201 4.57 -11.18 12.50
CA GLY A 201 3.41 -11.11 13.39
C GLY A 201 2.24 -10.27 12.87
N HIS A 202 2.49 -9.26 12.02
CA HIS A 202 1.43 -8.49 11.36
C HIS A 202 0.64 -9.36 10.37
N PHE A 203 1.35 -10.14 9.56
CA PHE A 203 0.73 -11.00 8.55
C PHE A 203 0.08 -12.22 9.17
N ASP A 204 0.64 -12.74 10.27
CA ASP A 204 0.01 -13.80 11.07
C ASP A 204 -1.34 -13.32 11.66
N LEU A 205 -1.40 -12.07 12.13
CA LEU A 205 -2.65 -11.46 12.61
C LEU A 205 -3.67 -11.28 11.48
N LEU A 206 -3.21 -10.84 10.29
CA LEU A 206 -4.08 -10.72 9.12
C LEU A 206 -4.63 -12.08 8.69
N GLU A 207 -3.79 -13.11 8.62
CA GLU A 207 -4.20 -14.49 8.30
C GLU A 207 -5.27 -14.98 9.29
N GLN A 208 -5.01 -14.86 10.60
CA GLN A 208 -5.98 -15.20 11.65
C GLN A 208 -7.30 -14.44 11.50
N ALA A 209 -7.25 -13.14 11.19
CA ALA A 209 -8.44 -12.33 11.00
C ALA A 209 -9.26 -12.75 9.77
N LEU A 210 -8.62 -13.22 8.70
CA LEU A 210 -9.28 -13.74 7.50
C LEU A 210 -9.85 -15.16 7.75
N GLU A 211 -9.08 -16.04 8.39
CA GLU A 211 -9.50 -17.39 8.77
C GLU A 211 -10.73 -17.38 9.67
N ALA A 212 -10.82 -16.42 10.60
CA ALA A 212 -11.97 -16.24 11.50
C ALA A 212 -13.29 -15.91 10.76
N LEU A 213 -13.22 -15.51 9.49
CA LEU A 213 -14.39 -15.27 8.64
C LEU A 213 -14.81 -16.53 7.85
N THR A 214 -13.95 -17.54 7.78
CA THR A 214 -14.19 -18.79 7.05
C THR A 214 -14.85 -19.86 7.93
N GLY A 215 -15.58 -20.78 7.30
CA GLY A 215 -15.95 -22.06 7.93
C GLY A 215 -14.83 -23.10 7.81
N VAL A 216 -15.06 -24.31 8.34
CA VAL A 216 -14.07 -25.40 8.43
C VAL A 216 -13.44 -25.80 7.07
N GLU A 217 -14.14 -25.60 5.95
CA GLU A 217 -13.65 -25.85 4.58
C GLU A 217 -13.54 -24.58 3.72
N GLY A 218 -13.58 -23.40 4.34
CA GLY A 218 -13.77 -22.15 3.63
C GLY A 218 -12.55 -21.74 2.80
N ARG A 219 -12.75 -21.24 1.58
CA ARG A 219 -11.66 -20.79 0.68
C ARG A 219 -11.50 -19.28 0.75
N MET A 220 -10.24 -18.87 0.71
CA MET A 220 -9.83 -17.46 0.69
C MET A 220 -9.12 -17.14 -0.62
N ALA A 221 -9.38 -15.95 -1.18
CA ALA A 221 -8.73 -15.45 -2.38
C ALA A 221 -8.32 -13.98 -2.20
N CYS A 222 -7.33 -13.53 -2.98
CA CYS A 222 -6.97 -12.12 -3.09
C CYS A 222 -7.45 -11.57 -4.44
N VAL A 223 -8.35 -10.59 -4.42
CA VAL A 223 -8.93 -9.99 -5.63
C VAL A 223 -8.06 -8.82 -6.09
N THR A 224 -7.68 -8.81 -7.36
CA THR A 224 -6.91 -7.73 -7.98
C THR A 224 -7.56 -7.27 -9.29
N PRO A 225 -7.47 -5.98 -9.67
CA PRO A 225 -7.91 -5.53 -11.00
C PRO A 225 -7.10 -6.14 -12.15
N GLY A 226 -5.92 -6.70 -11.84
CA GLY A 226 -5.02 -7.33 -12.81
C GLY A 226 -3.70 -6.56 -12.99
N PRO A 227 -2.81 -7.03 -13.89
CA PRO A 227 -1.43 -6.53 -14.01
C PRO A 227 -1.30 -5.05 -14.38
N ALA A 228 -2.33 -4.44 -14.97
CA ALA A 228 -2.34 -3.01 -15.30
C ALA A 228 -2.56 -2.09 -14.08
N ASP A 229 -2.96 -2.61 -12.91
CA ASP A 229 -3.07 -1.80 -11.70
C ASP A 229 -1.68 -1.57 -11.08
N PRO A 230 -1.29 -0.32 -10.73
CA PRO A 230 -0.01 -0.05 -10.10
C PRO A 230 0.27 -0.83 -8.81
N ALA A 231 -0.78 -1.25 -8.09
CA ALA A 231 -0.67 -2.06 -6.87
C ALA A 231 -0.70 -3.57 -7.10
N TYR A 232 -0.71 -4.04 -8.35
CA TYR A 232 -0.75 -5.46 -8.67
C TYR A 232 0.37 -6.24 -7.98
N PHE A 233 1.60 -5.71 -8.02
CA PHE A 233 2.73 -6.35 -7.36
C PHE A 233 2.46 -6.57 -5.86
N SER A 234 2.03 -5.52 -5.15
CA SER A 234 1.75 -5.60 -3.71
C SER A 234 0.72 -6.68 -3.40
N ASN A 235 -0.35 -6.73 -4.20
CA ASN A 235 -1.41 -7.72 -4.05
C ASN A 235 -0.90 -9.14 -4.33
N ALA A 236 -0.13 -9.33 -5.40
CA ALA A 236 0.43 -10.63 -5.80
C ALA A 236 1.44 -11.16 -4.77
N TYR A 237 2.33 -10.28 -4.29
CA TYR A 237 3.33 -10.63 -3.28
C TYR A 237 2.66 -11.02 -1.95
N LEU A 238 1.67 -10.21 -1.52
CA LEU A 238 0.91 -10.50 -0.31
C LEU A 238 0.11 -11.81 -0.44
N ALA A 239 -0.56 -12.03 -1.57
CA ALA A 239 -1.29 -13.26 -1.83
C ALA A 239 -0.39 -14.50 -1.78
N ARG A 240 0.79 -14.42 -2.43
CA ARG A 240 1.81 -15.48 -2.37
C ARG A 240 2.29 -15.75 -0.95
N TYR A 241 2.54 -14.70 -0.16
CA TYR A 241 3.03 -14.84 1.21
C TYR A 241 2.01 -15.48 2.15
N LEU A 242 0.73 -15.08 2.01
CA LEU A 242 -0.39 -15.61 2.79
C LEU A 242 -0.96 -16.93 2.24
N GLY A 243 -0.43 -17.45 1.12
CA GLY A 243 -0.96 -18.66 0.49
C GLY A 243 -2.34 -18.51 -0.14
N LEU A 244 -2.78 -17.28 -0.46
CA LEU A 244 -4.07 -16.99 -1.08
C LEU A 244 -3.99 -17.14 -2.61
N THR A 245 -5.07 -17.65 -3.22
CA THR A 245 -5.21 -17.61 -4.67
C THR A 245 -5.43 -16.17 -5.13
N LEU A 246 -4.52 -15.63 -5.94
CA LEU A 246 -4.70 -14.33 -6.59
C LEU A 246 -5.71 -14.49 -7.75
N VAL A 247 -6.77 -13.71 -7.75
CA VAL A 247 -7.86 -13.80 -8.73
C VAL A 247 -8.13 -12.45 -9.39
N GLU A 248 -8.35 -12.49 -10.69
CA GLU A 248 -8.80 -11.37 -11.51
C GLU A 248 -10.32 -11.44 -11.75
N PRO A 249 -10.96 -10.38 -12.30
CA PRO A 249 -12.41 -10.37 -12.49
C PRO A 249 -12.90 -11.54 -13.37
N GLY A 250 -12.09 -11.92 -14.37
CA GLY A 250 -12.36 -13.04 -15.26
C GLY A 250 -12.27 -14.42 -14.60
N ASP A 251 -11.55 -14.55 -13.49
CA ASP A 251 -11.37 -15.80 -12.75
C ASP A 251 -12.57 -16.09 -11.82
N LEU A 252 -13.45 -15.12 -11.64
CA LEU A 252 -14.58 -15.19 -10.74
C LEU A 252 -15.91 -15.40 -11.48
N ALA A 253 -16.87 -16.03 -10.80
CA ALA A 253 -18.25 -16.12 -11.23
C ALA A 253 -19.21 -16.06 -10.04
N VAL A 254 -20.40 -15.52 -10.25
CA VAL A 254 -21.49 -15.59 -9.26
C VAL A 254 -22.58 -16.48 -9.82
N ARG A 255 -22.98 -17.50 -9.05
CA ARG A 255 -24.09 -18.40 -9.38
C ARG A 255 -24.93 -18.64 -8.14
N ASP A 256 -26.25 -18.58 -8.32
CA ASP A 256 -27.24 -18.75 -7.26
C ASP A 256 -27.01 -17.87 -6.02
N GLY A 257 -26.34 -16.73 -6.19
CA GLY A 257 -25.97 -15.80 -5.11
C GLY A 257 -24.73 -16.20 -4.31
N GLU A 258 -23.89 -17.11 -4.83
CA GLU A 258 -22.61 -17.53 -4.26
C GLU A 258 -21.45 -17.17 -5.20
N ALA A 259 -20.32 -16.76 -4.61
CA ALA A 259 -19.11 -16.42 -5.33
C ALA A 259 -18.25 -17.66 -5.55
N HIS A 260 -17.69 -17.79 -6.75
CA HIS A 260 -16.88 -18.93 -7.15
C HIS A 260 -15.62 -18.49 -7.89
N VAL A 261 -14.56 -19.28 -7.73
CA VAL A 261 -13.35 -19.24 -8.55
C VAL A 261 -13.48 -20.29 -9.65
N LYS A 262 -13.11 -19.93 -10.88
CA LYS A 262 -13.06 -20.81 -12.04
C LYS A 262 -11.75 -21.58 -12.04
N THR A 263 -11.84 -22.89 -11.85
CA THR A 263 -10.69 -23.81 -11.91
C THR A 263 -10.86 -24.79 -13.08
N LEU A 264 -9.81 -25.53 -13.41
CA LEU A 264 -9.90 -26.62 -14.40
C LEU A 264 -10.91 -27.72 -13.99
N GLU A 265 -11.10 -27.96 -12.69
CA GLU A 265 -12.09 -28.91 -12.17
C GLU A 265 -13.52 -28.34 -12.11
N GLY A 266 -13.72 -27.08 -12.51
CA GLY A 266 -14.99 -26.38 -12.45
C GLY A 266 -15.02 -25.28 -11.40
N LEU A 267 -16.23 -24.92 -10.96
CA LEU A 267 -16.44 -23.81 -10.03
C LEU A 267 -16.20 -24.24 -8.59
N ARG A 268 -15.40 -23.46 -7.88
CA ARG A 268 -15.09 -23.69 -6.45
C ARG A 268 -15.54 -22.48 -5.65
N ARG A 269 -16.42 -22.69 -4.66
CA ARG A 269 -16.93 -21.60 -3.82
C ARG A 269 -15.79 -20.89 -3.08
N VAL A 270 -15.90 -19.57 -2.96
CA VAL A 270 -15.00 -18.72 -2.18
C VAL A 270 -15.79 -17.97 -1.12
N ASP A 271 -15.28 -17.99 0.11
CA ASP A 271 -15.98 -17.48 1.29
C ASP A 271 -15.43 -16.11 1.69
N VAL A 272 -14.13 -15.88 1.50
CA VAL A 272 -13.45 -14.64 1.89
C VAL A 272 -12.58 -14.13 0.76
N MET A 273 -12.66 -12.83 0.51
CA MET A 273 -11.87 -12.13 -0.49
C MET A 273 -11.08 -11.00 0.17
N LEU A 274 -9.76 -11.17 0.28
CA LEU A 274 -8.85 -10.07 0.55
C LEU A 274 -8.88 -9.12 -0.65
N ARG A 275 -9.38 -7.90 -0.45
CA ARG A 275 -9.71 -6.98 -1.52
C ARG A 275 -8.52 -6.07 -1.84
N GLY A 276 -7.90 -6.31 -2.99
CA GLY A 276 -6.91 -5.43 -3.62
C GLY A 276 -7.51 -4.52 -4.71
N ALA A 277 -8.84 -4.50 -4.86
CA ALA A 277 -9.57 -3.74 -5.87
C ALA A 277 -10.46 -2.64 -5.24
N PRO A 278 -10.74 -1.52 -5.94
CA PRO A 278 -11.61 -0.47 -5.42
C PRO A 278 -13.04 -0.96 -5.11
N SER A 279 -13.68 -0.32 -4.13
CA SER A 279 -15.11 -0.54 -3.84
C SER A 279 -15.99 -0.10 -5.01
N LEU A 280 -15.62 1.04 -5.61
CA LEU A 280 -16.31 1.58 -6.77
C LEU A 280 -15.99 0.70 -7.99
N GLY A 281 -17.02 0.15 -8.63
CA GLY A 281 -16.84 -0.77 -9.77
C GLY A 281 -16.67 -2.25 -9.38
N ILE A 282 -16.76 -2.61 -8.08
CA ILE A 282 -16.67 -4.01 -7.64
C ILE A 282 -17.76 -4.89 -8.25
N ASP A 283 -18.96 -4.35 -8.45
CA ASP A 283 -20.06 -5.07 -9.10
C ASP A 283 -20.63 -4.21 -10.23
N PRO A 284 -20.51 -4.65 -11.50
CA PRO A 284 -20.97 -3.87 -12.64
C PRO A 284 -22.49 -3.62 -12.63
N LEU A 285 -23.29 -4.39 -11.88
CA LEU A 285 -24.73 -4.12 -11.75
C LEU A 285 -25.04 -2.84 -10.97
N TYR A 286 -24.13 -2.40 -10.10
CA TYR A 286 -24.32 -1.23 -9.24
C TYR A 286 -23.41 -0.06 -9.61
N ALA A 287 -22.55 -0.24 -10.61
CA ALA A 287 -21.63 0.77 -11.13
C ALA A 287 -21.48 0.60 -12.66
N PRO A 288 -22.58 0.71 -13.45
CA PRO A 288 -22.53 0.52 -14.89
C PRO A 288 -21.60 1.55 -15.54
N GLY A 289 -20.79 1.11 -16.51
CA GLY A 289 -19.86 1.97 -17.25
C GLY A 289 -18.49 2.17 -16.57
N LEU A 290 -18.29 1.66 -15.36
CA LEU A 290 -16.95 1.55 -14.76
C LEU A 290 -16.34 0.20 -15.10
N GLY A 291 -15.00 0.14 -15.18
CA GLY A 291 -14.28 -1.12 -15.36
C GLY A 291 -14.63 -2.08 -14.21
N ALA A 292 -15.18 -3.24 -14.54
CA ALA A 292 -15.61 -4.22 -13.56
C ALA A 292 -14.39 -4.93 -12.94
N VAL A 293 -14.28 -4.89 -11.62
CA VAL A 293 -13.20 -5.58 -10.88
C VAL A 293 -13.66 -6.89 -10.21
N ALA A 294 -14.93 -7.25 -10.37
CA ALA A 294 -15.49 -8.57 -10.06
C ALA A 294 -16.79 -8.80 -10.89
N PRO A 295 -17.28 -10.05 -10.99
CA PRO A 295 -18.45 -10.41 -11.80
C PRO A 295 -19.76 -9.79 -11.30
N PRO A 296 -20.77 -9.65 -12.18
CA PRO A 296 -22.09 -9.15 -11.82
C PRO A 296 -22.73 -9.99 -10.70
N GLY A 297 -23.33 -9.32 -9.71
CA GLY A 297 -24.03 -9.96 -8.60
C GLY A 297 -23.13 -10.29 -7.40
N ILE A 298 -21.85 -9.94 -7.43
CA ILE A 298 -20.93 -10.17 -6.32
C ILE A 298 -21.34 -9.39 -5.06
N LEU A 299 -21.91 -8.20 -5.20
CA LEU A 299 -22.44 -7.44 -4.07
C LEU A 299 -23.70 -8.09 -3.49
N ARG A 300 -24.52 -8.73 -4.33
CA ARG A 300 -25.66 -9.52 -3.86
C ARG A 300 -25.18 -10.72 -3.04
N ALA A 301 -24.15 -11.43 -3.51
CA ALA A 301 -23.57 -12.54 -2.76
C ALA A 301 -23.02 -12.08 -1.39
N ALA A 302 -22.35 -10.93 -1.36
CA ALA A 302 -21.86 -10.34 -0.12
C ALA A 302 -23.00 -9.94 0.84
N ARG A 303 -24.05 -9.29 0.32
CA ARG A 303 -25.24 -8.91 1.08
C ARG A 303 -25.98 -10.11 1.69
N LEU A 304 -25.94 -11.26 1.03
CA LEU A 304 -26.53 -12.51 1.54
C LEU A 304 -25.66 -13.19 2.63
N GLY A 305 -24.44 -12.68 2.86
CA GLY A 305 -23.46 -13.26 3.77
C GLY A 305 -22.77 -14.51 3.22
N ARG A 306 -22.73 -14.67 1.89
CA ARG A 306 -22.17 -15.86 1.22
C ARG A 306 -20.72 -15.66 0.74
N VAL A 307 -20.26 -14.42 0.72
CA VAL A 307 -18.85 -14.05 0.55
C VAL A 307 -18.57 -12.80 1.38
N THR A 308 -17.41 -12.72 2.02
CA THR A 308 -16.98 -11.55 2.79
C THR A 308 -15.78 -10.89 2.14
N PHE A 309 -15.83 -9.58 1.96
CA PHE A 309 -14.68 -8.79 1.51
C PHE A 309 -13.92 -8.22 2.71
N ALA A 310 -12.59 -8.30 2.66
CA ALA A 310 -11.69 -7.67 3.61
C ALA A 310 -10.79 -6.67 2.88
N ASN A 311 -11.01 -5.36 2.95
CA ASN A 311 -12.08 -4.64 3.65
C ASN A 311 -13.44 -4.77 2.95
N VAL A 312 -14.51 -4.51 3.70
CA VAL A 312 -15.87 -4.55 3.13
C VAL A 312 -16.04 -3.49 2.05
N VAL A 313 -17.00 -3.70 1.14
CA VAL A 313 -17.29 -2.73 0.09
C VAL A 313 -17.88 -1.46 0.70
N GLY A 314 -17.41 -0.31 0.21
CA GLY A 314 -17.84 1.01 0.61
C GLY A 314 -16.83 1.79 1.46
N ALA A 315 -15.74 1.14 1.87
CA ALA A 315 -14.70 1.74 2.71
C ALA A 315 -14.01 2.96 2.06
N GLY A 316 -13.94 3.03 0.73
CA GLY A 316 -13.38 4.18 0.01
C GLY A 316 -14.14 5.50 0.20
N VAL A 317 -15.31 5.48 0.84
CA VAL A 317 -15.96 6.70 1.32
C VAL A 317 -15.14 7.44 2.38
N LEU A 318 -14.07 6.85 2.92
CA LEU A 318 -13.20 7.47 3.94
C LEU A 318 -11.74 7.67 3.47
N ASP A 319 -11.42 7.36 2.20
CA ASP A 319 -10.07 7.53 1.67
C ASP A 319 -9.60 8.99 1.64
N GLY A 320 -8.28 9.17 1.70
CA GLY A 320 -7.57 10.42 1.55
C GLY A 320 -7.73 11.31 2.77
N ARG A 321 -8.17 12.54 2.53
CA ARG A 321 -8.29 13.59 3.54
C ARG A 321 -9.74 13.78 3.95
N THR A 322 -10.59 12.79 3.69
CA THR A 322 -12.03 12.87 3.92
C THR A 322 -12.37 13.19 5.37
N LEU A 323 -11.66 12.55 6.30
CA LEU A 323 -11.88 12.74 7.74
C LEU A 323 -10.97 13.79 8.36
N ALA A 324 -9.90 14.20 7.68
CA ALA A 324 -8.86 15.03 8.28
C ALA A 324 -9.36 16.36 8.89
N PRO A 325 -10.29 17.11 8.26
CA PRO A 325 -10.87 18.33 8.86
C PRO A 325 -11.69 18.07 10.14
N PHE A 326 -12.11 16.83 10.38
CA PHE A 326 -13.04 16.42 11.44
C PHE A 326 -12.39 15.45 12.44
N SER A 327 -11.14 15.03 12.20
CA SER A 327 -10.55 13.84 12.84
C SER A 327 -10.43 13.99 14.35
N ALA A 328 -10.01 15.18 14.83
CA ALA A 328 -9.86 15.43 16.25
C ALA A 328 -11.20 15.33 17.01
N GLU A 329 -12.27 15.91 16.46
CA GLU A 329 -13.61 15.86 17.05
C GLU A 329 -14.19 14.46 16.97
N LEU A 330 -14.01 13.76 15.84
CA LEU A 330 -14.47 12.38 15.66
C LEU A 330 -13.76 11.42 16.61
N ILE A 331 -12.45 11.55 16.83
CA ILE A 331 -11.72 10.74 17.82
C ILE A 331 -12.34 10.93 19.20
N ARG A 332 -12.53 12.17 19.65
CA ARG A 332 -13.14 12.45 20.97
C ARG A 332 -14.55 11.88 21.07
N ALA A 333 -15.39 12.14 20.07
CA ALA A 333 -16.80 11.73 20.08
C ALA A 333 -16.99 10.20 20.00
N LEU A 334 -16.14 9.49 19.24
CA LEU A 334 -16.31 8.07 18.96
C LEU A 334 -15.48 7.16 19.89
N THR A 335 -14.36 7.66 20.40
CA THR A 335 -13.44 6.86 21.25
C THR A 335 -13.38 7.35 22.69
N GLY A 336 -13.78 8.59 22.98
CA GLY A 336 -13.61 9.20 24.30
C GLY A 336 -12.16 9.56 24.65
N GLU A 337 -11.24 9.46 23.68
CA GLU A 337 -9.82 9.73 23.85
C GLU A 337 -9.42 11.08 23.22
N GLU A 338 -8.31 11.67 23.65
CA GLU A 338 -7.68 12.78 22.92
C GLU A 338 -6.86 12.25 21.72
N PRO A 339 -6.79 13.01 20.60
CA PRO A 339 -5.97 12.62 19.45
C PRO A 339 -4.50 12.45 19.81
N LEU A 340 -3.93 11.27 19.53
CA LEU A 340 -2.53 10.96 19.83
C LEU A 340 -1.53 11.44 18.76
N LEU A 341 -2.01 11.67 17.53
CA LEU A 341 -1.23 12.23 16.43
C LEU A 341 -1.90 13.49 15.93
N ALA A 342 -1.09 14.52 15.67
CA ALA A 342 -1.57 15.75 15.06
C ALA A 342 -1.95 15.51 13.60
N GLU A 343 -3.02 16.16 13.14
CA GLU A 343 -3.39 16.19 11.73
C GLU A 343 -2.62 17.34 11.05
N ALA A 344 -2.12 17.13 9.83
CA ALA A 344 -1.66 18.24 9.02
C ALA A 344 -2.81 19.25 8.80
N GLU A 345 -2.48 20.52 8.61
CA GLU A 345 -3.53 21.53 8.54
C GLU A 345 -4.33 21.43 7.22
N HIS A 346 -5.63 21.12 7.35
CA HIS A 346 -6.58 20.99 6.24
C HIS A 346 -7.78 21.90 6.41
N LEU A 347 -8.19 22.51 5.29
CA LEU A 347 -9.42 23.28 5.16
C LEU A 347 -10.32 22.59 4.15
N TRP A 348 -11.46 22.08 4.61
CA TRP A 348 -12.48 21.55 3.71
C TRP A 348 -13.22 22.70 3.04
N LEU A 349 -13.08 22.83 1.72
CA LEU A 349 -13.64 23.96 0.99
C LEU A 349 -15.16 23.86 0.80
N GLY A 350 -15.82 22.83 1.34
CA GLY A 350 -17.28 22.79 1.45
C GLY A 350 -17.80 23.75 2.51
N ASP A 351 -17.02 24.00 3.56
CA ASP A 351 -17.31 24.95 4.62
C ASP A 351 -17.03 26.41 4.15
N PRO A 352 -18.03 27.31 4.21
CA PRO A 352 -17.84 28.73 3.91
C PRO A 352 -16.69 29.41 4.68
N ASP A 353 -16.48 29.07 5.95
CA ASP A 353 -15.46 29.73 6.78
C ASP A 353 -14.06 29.25 6.41
N ALA A 354 -13.89 27.94 6.23
CA ALA A 354 -12.69 27.35 5.64
C ALA A 354 -12.37 27.95 4.25
N ARG A 355 -13.37 28.15 3.38
CA ARG A 355 -13.17 28.83 2.08
C ARG A 355 -12.72 30.28 2.24
N ALA A 356 -13.33 31.03 3.16
CA ALA A 356 -12.97 32.42 3.40
C ALA A 356 -11.53 32.52 3.93
N ARG A 357 -11.12 31.61 4.82
CA ARG A 357 -9.74 31.53 5.31
C ARG A 357 -8.76 31.24 4.19
N TRP A 358 -9.02 30.23 3.37
CA TRP A 358 -8.21 29.92 2.19
C TRP A 358 -8.10 31.10 1.22
N ALA A 359 -9.21 31.82 0.98
CA ALA A 359 -9.24 32.93 0.03
C ALA A 359 -8.41 34.16 0.45
N ARG A 360 -8.07 34.31 1.74
CA ARG A 360 -7.20 35.39 2.24
C ARG A 360 -5.75 35.22 1.79
N GLU A 361 -5.23 34.00 1.83
CA GLU A 361 -3.82 33.66 1.55
C GLU A 361 -3.68 32.39 0.67
N PRO A 362 -4.31 32.33 -0.52
CA PRO A 362 -4.44 31.09 -1.29
C PRO A 362 -3.10 30.46 -1.69
N GLU A 363 -2.04 31.26 -1.85
CA GLU A 363 -0.67 30.83 -2.13
C GLU A 363 -0.03 29.99 -1.01
N ALA A 364 -0.50 30.15 0.24
CA ALA A 364 -0.04 29.38 1.39
C ALA A 364 -0.59 27.94 1.40
N TRP A 365 -1.55 27.64 0.52
CA TRP A 365 -2.24 26.35 0.48
C TRP A 365 -1.99 25.59 -0.82
N ARG A 366 -2.20 24.28 -0.77
CA ARG A 366 -2.28 23.40 -1.94
C ARG A 366 -3.66 22.78 -1.98
N VAL A 367 -4.39 22.98 -3.08
CA VAL A 367 -5.75 22.45 -3.23
C VAL A 367 -5.73 21.16 -4.01
N THR A 368 -6.31 20.11 -3.43
CA THR A 368 -6.46 18.78 -4.03
C THR A 368 -7.88 18.27 -3.86
N GLY A 369 -8.20 17.14 -4.48
CA GLY A 369 -9.44 16.42 -4.18
C GLY A 369 -9.43 15.86 -2.75
N LEU A 370 -10.58 15.91 -2.07
CA LEU A 370 -10.76 15.44 -0.70
C LEU A 370 -10.40 13.97 -0.52
N ARG A 371 -10.73 13.16 -1.54
CA ARG A 371 -10.55 11.69 -1.56
C ARG A 371 -9.29 11.27 -2.31
N SER A 372 -8.45 12.23 -2.66
CA SER A 372 -7.28 11.95 -3.45
C SER A 372 -6.21 11.34 -2.56
N VAL A 373 -5.76 10.15 -2.95
CA VAL A 373 -4.71 9.40 -2.25
C VAL A 373 -3.54 9.28 -3.20
N ALA A 374 -2.35 9.58 -2.71
CA ALA A 374 -1.14 9.32 -3.47
C ALA A 374 -0.84 7.81 -3.42
N ARG A 375 -0.78 7.17 -4.59
CA ARG A 375 -0.64 5.72 -4.72
C ARG A 375 0.73 5.36 -5.30
N PRO A 376 1.43 4.36 -4.73
CA PRO A 376 2.72 3.94 -5.27
C PRO A 376 2.56 3.49 -6.73
N GLY A 377 3.40 4.01 -7.62
CA GLY A 377 3.33 3.71 -9.06
C GLY A 377 2.20 4.41 -9.84
N ALA A 378 1.37 5.24 -9.21
CA ALA A 378 0.33 6.04 -9.89
C ALA A 378 0.71 7.53 -9.93
N PRO A 379 0.34 8.30 -10.97
CA PRO A 379 0.60 9.73 -11.04
C PRO A 379 0.18 10.44 -9.75
N ALA A 380 1.04 11.35 -9.25
CA ALA A 380 0.66 12.22 -8.15
C ALA A 380 -0.65 12.93 -8.49
N PRO A 381 -1.59 13.06 -7.54
CA PRO A 381 -2.76 13.88 -7.75
C PRO A 381 -2.34 15.27 -8.22
N ALA A 382 -2.75 15.65 -9.43
CA ALA A 382 -2.47 16.97 -9.93
C ALA A 382 -3.08 17.99 -8.94
N PRO A 383 -2.27 18.80 -8.24
CA PRO A 383 -2.84 19.90 -7.50
C PRO A 383 -3.57 20.78 -8.51
N LEU A 384 -4.62 21.46 -8.09
CA LEU A 384 -5.28 22.47 -8.92
C LEU A 384 -4.38 23.71 -9.15
N ALA A 385 -3.07 23.58 -8.94
CA ALA A 385 -2.05 24.63 -8.96
C ALA A 385 -1.88 25.31 -10.32
N GLU A 386 -2.41 24.72 -11.39
CA GLU A 386 -2.46 25.36 -12.72
C GLU A 386 -3.67 26.29 -12.90
N LEU A 387 -4.62 26.31 -11.96
CA LEU A 387 -5.74 27.24 -12.00
C LEU A 387 -5.31 28.63 -11.56
N THR A 388 -5.72 29.65 -12.32
CA THR A 388 -5.64 31.04 -11.85
C THR A 388 -6.44 31.21 -10.55
N ARG A 389 -6.07 32.17 -9.70
CA ARG A 389 -6.79 32.46 -8.44
C ARG A 389 -8.30 32.56 -8.65
N ALA A 390 -8.72 33.27 -9.71
CA ALA A 390 -10.13 33.41 -10.05
C ALA A 390 -10.81 32.06 -10.40
N ALA A 391 -10.13 31.19 -11.15
CA ALA A 391 -10.63 29.87 -11.49
C ALA A 391 -10.70 28.95 -10.26
N ALA A 392 -9.68 28.96 -9.41
CA ALA A 392 -9.66 28.22 -8.15
C ALA A 392 -10.81 28.66 -7.23
N THR A 393 -11.05 29.97 -7.09
CA THR A 393 -12.15 30.50 -6.26
C THR A 393 -13.51 30.11 -6.81
N ARG A 394 -13.73 30.22 -8.12
CA ARG A 394 -14.97 29.77 -8.76
C ARG A 394 -15.20 28.27 -8.58
N LEU A 395 -14.14 27.48 -8.71
CA LEU A 395 -14.22 26.03 -8.51
C LEU A 395 -14.52 25.70 -7.05
N ALA A 396 -13.87 26.34 -6.08
CA ALA A 396 -14.16 26.16 -4.65
C ALA A 396 -15.59 26.58 -4.29
N ALA A 397 -16.14 27.62 -4.93
CA ALA A 397 -17.52 28.03 -4.70
C ALA A 397 -18.55 27.02 -5.25
N ARG A 398 -18.27 26.40 -6.41
CA ARG A 398 -19.18 25.44 -7.07
C ARG A 398 -19.03 24.01 -6.56
N GLU A 399 -17.79 23.60 -6.30
CA GLU A 399 -17.39 22.22 -6.06
C GLU A 399 -16.54 22.08 -4.79
N GLY A 400 -16.60 23.04 -3.87
CA GLY A 400 -15.83 23.01 -2.63
C GLY A 400 -16.05 21.75 -1.79
N TRP A 401 -17.23 21.13 -1.89
CA TRP A 401 -17.57 19.87 -1.21
C TRP A 401 -16.59 18.72 -1.50
N ARG A 402 -15.94 18.70 -2.69
CA ARG A 402 -14.96 17.68 -3.07
C ARG A 402 -13.50 18.12 -2.90
N LEU A 403 -13.26 19.33 -2.39
CA LEU A 403 -11.93 19.93 -2.36
C LEU A 403 -11.45 20.15 -0.93
N VAL A 404 -10.14 20.01 -0.76
CA VAL A 404 -9.44 20.29 0.47
C VAL A 404 -8.22 21.14 0.15
N ALA A 405 -8.00 22.19 0.92
CA ALA A 405 -6.79 22.99 0.88
C ALA A 405 -5.89 22.55 2.05
N ARG A 406 -4.63 22.19 1.77
CA ARG A 406 -3.65 21.78 2.78
C ARG A 406 -2.52 22.77 2.89
N ARG A 407 -2.02 23.01 4.11
CA ARG A 407 -0.75 23.72 4.30
C ARG A 407 0.40 22.78 3.92
N PRO A 408 1.39 23.23 3.12
CA PRO A 408 2.59 22.43 2.87
C PRO A 408 3.29 22.07 4.18
N VAL A 409 3.67 20.80 4.31
CA VAL A 409 4.49 20.30 5.42
C VAL A 409 5.93 20.21 4.93
N THR A 410 6.84 20.92 5.58
CA THR A 410 8.28 20.75 5.37
C THR A 410 8.72 19.49 6.12
N LEU A 411 9.24 18.51 5.39
CA LEU A 411 9.54 17.19 5.94
C LEU A 411 10.90 17.16 6.64
N ALA A 412 11.01 16.30 7.66
CA ALA A 412 12.27 15.84 8.21
C ALA A 412 13.07 15.06 7.15
N THR A 413 14.38 14.94 7.39
CA THR A 413 15.29 14.19 6.52
C THR A 413 15.74 12.87 7.13
N ALA A 414 15.98 11.89 6.27
CA ALA A 414 16.61 10.63 6.62
C ALA A 414 17.73 10.29 5.61
N PRO A 415 18.74 9.49 6.00
CA PRO A 415 19.78 9.08 5.08
C PRO A 415 19.23 8.29 3.89
N SER A 416 19.63 8.70 2.69
CA SER A 416 19.35 7.99 1.44
C SER A 416 20.64 7.65 0.71
N ALA A 417 20.76 6.43 0.19
CA ALA A 417 21.90 6.04 -0.64
C ALA A 417 21.74 6.56 -2.08
N ARG A 418 22.68 7.42 -2.50
CA ARG A 418 22.79 7.93 -3.86
C ARG A 418 24.23 7.92 -4.33
N ASP A 419 24.49 7.31 -5.49
CA ASP A 419 25.81 7.26 -6.14
C ASP A 419 26.93 6.81 -5.18
N GLY A 420 26.62 5.82 -4.32
CA GLY A 420 27.56 5.26 -3.34
C GLY A 420 27.78 6.12 -2.07
N ARG A 421 27.05 7.22 -1.92
CA ARG A 421 27.11 8.15 -0.78
C ARG A 421 25.77 8.23 -0.05
N LEU A 422 25.81 8.70 1.20
CA LEU A 422 24.61 9.01 1.97
C LEU A 422 24.28 10.50 1.84
N GLU A 423 23.06 10.81 1.42
CA GLU A 423 22.52 12.16 1.34
C GLU A 423 21.31 12.29 2.26
N ALA A 424 21.12 13.45 2.89
CA ALA A 424 19.91 13.73 3.66
C ALA A 424 18.74 13.95 2.70
N ALA A 425 17.73 13.08 2.74
CA ALA A 425 16.57 13.15 1.86
C ALA A 425 15.27 13.34 2.68
N PRO A 426 14.41 14.30 2.30
CA PRO A 426 13.07 14.43 2.89
C PRO A 426 12.30 13.12 2.79
N TYR A 427 11.45 12.77 3.76
CA TYR A 427 10.73 11.50 3.70
C TYR A 427 9.30 11.55 4.27
N ALA A 428 8.48 10.58 3.88
CA ALA A 428 7.22 10.25 4.55
C ALA A 428 7.10 8.73 4.73
N LEU A 429 6.19 8.32 5.61
CA LEU A 429 6.02 6.96 6.07
C LEU A 429 4.56 6.54 5.90
N ARG A 430 4.33 5.36 5.34
CA ARG A 430 3.05 4.67 5.39
C ARG A 430 3.09 3.59 6.46
N LEU A 431 2.21 3.71 7.44
CA LEU A 431 1.98 2.72 8.49
C LEU A 431 0.82 1.80 8.11
N PHE A 432 0.92 0.52 8.45
CA PHE A 432 -0.14 -0.46 8.19
C PHE A 432 -0.70 -0.98 9.51
N VAL A 433 -2.01 -1.07 9.60
CA VAL A 433 -2.75 -1.54 10.76
C VAL A 433 -3.68 -2.65 10.33
N VAL A 434 -3.71 -3.73 11.09
CA VAL A 434 -4.62 -4.86 10.87
C VAL A 434 -5.54 -5.09 12.05
N ALA A 435 -6.71 -5.59 11.75
CA ALA A 435 -7.64 -6.17 12.70
C ALA A 435 -7.01 -7.39 13.38
N GLY A 436 -6.98 -7.40 14.71
CA GLY A 436 -6.70 -8.57 15.55
C GLY A 436 -7.89 -8.90 16.47
N PRO A 437 -7.76 -9.97 17.28
CA PRO A 437 -8.82 -10.41 18.19
C PRO A 437 -9.17 -9.37 19.27
N ASP A 438 -8.15 -8.68 19.80
CA ASP A 438 -8.30 -7.71 20.91
C ASP A 438 -8.34 -6.24 20.43
N GLY A 439 -8.48 -6.00 19.13
CA GLY A 439 -8.49 -4.66 18.54
C GLY A 439 -7.56 -4.52 17.34
N PHE A 440 -7.18 -3.29 17.02
CA PHE A 440 -6.25 -3.01 15.92
C PHE A 440 -4.79 -3.12 16.37
N ARG A 441 -3.93 -3.59 15.48
CA ARG A 441 -2.48 -3.68 15.71
C ARG A 441 -1.70 -3.11 14.53
N CYS A 442 -0.79 -2.18 14.81
CA CYS A 442 0.10 -1.62 13.80
C CYS A 442 1.28 -2.57 13.52
N MET A 443 1.64 -2.73 12.24
CA MET A 443 2.83 -3.45 11.79
C MET A 443 4.07 -2.81 12.41
N SER A 444 4.96 -3.55 13.09
CA SER A 444 6.23 -3.00 13.61
C SER A 444 7.24 -2.68 12.51
N GLY A 445 6.93 -1.67 11.71
CA GLY A 445 7.59 -1.27 10.47
C GLY A 445 6.60 -0.55 9.56
N GLY A 446 6.87 -0.53 8.26
CA GLY A 446 6.04 0.17 7.30
C GLY A 446 6.75 0.34 5.97
N LEU A 447 6.26 1.29 5.17
CA LEU A 447 6.84 1.64 3.89
C LEU A 447 7.20 3.11 3.90
N ALA A 448 8.48 3.44 3.78
CA ALA A 448 8.93 4.83 3.68
C ALA A 448 9.26 5.21 2.25
N PHE A 449 9.15 6.50 1.95
CA PHE A 449 9.51 7.06 0.66
C PHE A 449 10.38 8.29 0.87
N ALA A 450 11.61 8.26 0.34
CA ALA A 450 12.47 9.43 0.25
C ALA A 450 12.03 10.29 -0.93
N SER A 451 11.67 11.54 -0.66
CA SER A 451 11.21 12.51 -1.66
C SER A 451 12.39 13.22 -2.31
N PRO A 452 12.32 13.50 -3.63
CA PRO A 452 13.25 14.41 -4.29
C PRO A 452 12.96 15.88 -3.97
N THR A 453 11.79 16.20 -3.39
CA THR A 453 11.39 17.56 -2.99
C THR A 453 11.24 17.69 -1.46
N PRO A 454 11.42 18.88 -0.89
CA PRO A 454 11.26 19.11 0.56
C PRO A 454 9.84 18.93 1.11
N ASP A 455 8.82 18.79 0.26
CA ASP A 455 7.43 18.62 0.65
C ASP A 455 6.90 17.20 0.33
N ALA A 456 5.84 16.79 1.03
CA ALA A 456 5.19 15.49 0.79
C ALA A 456 4.34 15.47 -0.50
N ALA A 457 4.36 16.52 -1.32
CA ALA A 457 3.39 16.69 -2.39
C ALA A 457 3.50 15.65 -3.51
N GLY A 458 4.70 15.07 -3.70
CA GLY A 458 4.98 14.07 -4.72
C GLY A 458 5.13 12.64 -4.20
N LEU A 459 4.98 12.39 -2.90
CA LEU A 459 5.11 11.03 -2.34
C LEU A 459 3.77 10.28 -2.45
N PRO A 460 3.77 8.99 -2.82
CA PRO A 460 4.92 8.13 -3.09
C PRO A 460 5.46 8.16 -4.53
N TRP A 461 4.77 8.82 -5.46
CA TRP A 461 5.02 8.71 -6.92
C TRP A 461 6.43 9.13 -7.38
N GLY A 462 7.02 10.16 -6.78
CA GLY A 462 8.37 10.64 -7.10
C GLY A 462 9.47 10.10 -6.20
N GLY A 463 9.11 9.29 -5.19
CA GLY A 463 10.03 8.91 -4.12
C GLY A 463 10.79 7.61 -4.37
N VAL A 464 11.89 7.44 -3.63
CA VAL A 464 12.61 6.16 -3.54
C VAL A 464 12.09 5.40 -2.33
N SER A 465 11.61 4.18 -2.53
CA SER A 465 11.09 3.33 -1.47
C SER A 465 12.19 2.84 -0.54
N LYS A 466 11.91 2.85 0.77
CA LYS A 466 12.79 2.35 1.84
C LYS A 466 12.02 1.39 2.73
N ASP A 467 12.73 0.40 3.29
CA ASP A 467 12.23 -0.37 4.44
C ASP A 467 12.26 0.50 5.71
N VAL A 468 11.46 0.13 6.71
CA VAL A 468 11.31 0.85 7.99
C VAL A 468 11.62 -0.10 9.13
N TRP A 469 12.74 0.12 9.80
CA TRP A 469 13.20 -0.69 10.91
C TRP A 469 12.80 -0.04 12.22
N VAL A 470 11.98 -0.75 12.98
CA VAL A 470 11.75 -0.40 14.39
C VAL A 470 12.79 -1.13 15.20
N VAL A 471 13.58 -0.38 15.97
CA VAL A 471 14.66 -0.91 16.80
C VAL A 471 14.38 -0.61 18.27
N ASP A 472 14.63 -1.60 19.11
CA ASP A 472 14.54 -1.43 20.56
C ASP A 472 15.84 -0.81 21.09
N ASP A 473 15.73 0.15 22.00
CA ASP A 473 16.90 0.54 22.79
C ASP A 473 17.35 -0.70 23.59
N ALA A 474 18.67 -0.87 23.76
CA ALA A 474 19.35 -2.08 24.23
C ALA A 474 18.88 -2.67 25.60
N ALA A 475 17.84 -2.11 26.22
CA ALA A 475 17.22 -2.55 27.46
C ALA A 475 15.89 -3.34 27.29
N HIS A 476 15.37 -3.56 26.08
CA HIS A 476 14.18 -4.41 25.88
C HIS A 476 14.40 -5.45 24.79
N THR A 477 15.26 -6.43 25.07
CA THR A 477 15.17 -7.73 24.38
C THR A 477 14.02 -8.51 25.03
N GLU A 478 12.77 -8.07 24.82
CA GLU A 478 11.70 -9.06 24.86
C GLU A 478 12.00 -10.01 23.70
N LYS A 479 12.41 -11.23 24.05
CA LYS A 479 12.39 -12.37 23.14
C LYS A 479 10.94 -12.53 22.73
N THR A 480 10.48 -11.82 21.70
CA THR A 480 9.17 -12.03 21.10
C THR A 480 9.13 -13.50 20.74
N ALA A 481 8.37 -14.25 21.54
CA ALA A 481 8.37 -15.69 21.52
C ALA A 481 8.17 -16.12 20.08
N VAL A 482 9.17 -16.83 19.56
CA VAL A 482 9.06 -17.52 18.29
C VAL A 482 7.85 -18.42 18.44
N SER A 483 6.76 -18.07 17.76
CA SER A 483 5.65 -18.99 17.58
C SER A 483 6.14 -20.11 16.67
N HIS A 484 6.87 -21.07 17.24
CA HIS A 484 7.13 -22.39 16.69
C HIS A 484 5.82 -23.09 16.25
N ARG A 485 4.65 -22.58 16.68
CA ARG A 485 3.31 -22.96 16.21
C ARG A 485 3.04 -22.61 14.74
N LEU A 486 3.71 -21.62 14.14
CA LEU A 486 3.48 -21.18 12.74
C LEU A 486 3.99 -22.17 11.69
N ILE A 487 5.08 -22.89 11.99
CA ILE A 487 5.58 -23.94 11.09
C ILE A 487 4.64 -25.17 11.10
N GLN A 488 3.94 -25.40 12.22
CA GLN A 488 3.00 -26.52 12.35
C GLN A 488 1.59 -26.20 11.81
N HIS A 489 1.09 -24.96 11.93
CA HIS A 489 -0.22 -24.58 11.35
C HIS A 489 -0.19 -24.31 9.84
N ARG A 490 0.93 -23.86 9.28
CA ARG A 490 1.13 -23.83 7.81
C ARG A 490 0.97 -25.20 7.13
N ARG A 491 1.01 -26.30 7.88
CA ARG A 491 0.74 -27.65 7.36
C ARG A 491 -0.74 -28.06 7.42
N ASN A 492 -1.56 -27.44 8.27
CA ASN A 492 -2.89 -27.95 8.59
C ASN A 492 -4.03 -27.09 8.05
N ALA A 493 -3.84 -25.78 7.84
CA ALA A 493 -4.78 -24.94 7.13
C ALA A 493 -4.19 -24.59 5.74
N HIS A 494 -4.79 -25.16 4.71
CA HIS A 494 -4.74 -24.69 3.32
C HIS A 494 -3.38 -24.63 2.63
N LEU A 495 -2.82 -25.79 2.32
CA LEU A 495 -2.06 -25.99 1.07
C LEU A 495 -2.20 -27.46 0.64
N ARG A 496 -3.43 -27.87 0.28
CA ARG A 496 -3.56 -28.96 -0.71
C ARG A 496 -3.10 -28.39 -2.05
N ARG A 497 -1.79 -28.28 -2.26
CA ARG A 497 -1.18 -28.17 -3.62
C ARG A 497 -1.36 -29.49 -4.36
N THR A 498 -2.59 -29.94 -4.47
CA THR A 498 -2.96 -30.81 -5.58
C THR A 498 -2.99 -29.88 -6.78
N GLY A 499 -2.39 -30.23 -7.92
CA GLY A 499 -2.46 -29.42 -9.18
C GLY A 499 -3.88 -29.20 -9.75
N ARG A 500 -4.90 -29.34 -8.90
CA ARG A 500 -6.35 -29.31 -9.11
C ARG A 500 -6.96 -27.92 -8.93
N ASP A 501 -6.29 -27.01 -8.22
CA ASP A 501 -6.77 -25.65 -7.98
C ASP A 501 -6.16 -24.62 -8.99
N LEU A 502 -5.69 -25.08 -10.16
CA LEU A 502 -5.21 -24.19 -11.23
C LEU A 502 -6.37 -23.39 -11.83
N LEU A 503 -6.22 -22.07 -11.88
CA LEU A 503 -7.21 -21.17 -12.50
C LEU A 503 -7.32 -21.44 -13.98
N SER A 504 -8.55 -21.40 -14.51
CA SER A 504 -8.80 -21.66 -15.94
C SER A 504 -8.02 -20.73 -16.86
N ARG A 505 -7.94 -19.44 -16.51
CA ARG A 505 -7.17 -18.44 -17.27
C ARG A 505 -5.67 -18.73 -17.25
N VAL A 506 -5.10 -19.02 -16.08
CA VAL A 506 -3.67 -19.34 -15.96
C VAL A 506 -3.34 -20.60 -16.76
N ALA A 507 -4.24 -21.59 -16.78
CA ALA A 507 -4.07 -22.79 -17.61
C ALA A 507 -4.09 -22.47 -19.11
N ASP A 508 -4.99 -21.60 -19.56
CA ASP A 508 -5.07 -21.13 -20.95
C ASP A 508 -3.82 -20.32 -21.33
N ASP A 509 -3.38 -19.40 -20.48
CA ASP A 509 -2.15 -18.61 -20.66
C ASP A 509 -0.92 -19.52 -20.78
N LEU A 510 -0.79 -20.54 -19.92
CA LEU A 510 0.30 -21.52 -19.99
C LEU A 510 0.24 -22.38 -21.25
N PHE A 511 -0.96 -22.76 -21.70
CA PHE A 511 -1.15 -23.48 -22.95
C PHE A 511 -0.66 -22.65 -24.14
N TRP A 512 -1.09 -21.39 -24.24
CA TRP A 512 -0.67 -20.49 -25.32
C TRP A 512 0.80 -20.14 -25.25
N LEU A 513 1.36 -19.91 -24.05
CA LEU A 513 2.79 -19.73 -23.86
C LEU A 513 3.57 -20.92 -24.40
N GLY A 514 3.19 -22.15 -24.04
CA GLY A 514 3.82 -23.36 -24.55
C GLY A 514 3.78 -23.44 -26.07
N ARG A 515 2.62 -23.16 -26.68
CA ARG A 515 2.47 -23.11 -28.15
C ARG A 515 3.35 -22.05 -28.81
N HIS A 516 3.44 -20.87 -28.21
CA HIS A 516 4.26 -19.79 -28.74
C HIS A 516 5.76 -20.07 -28.60
N VAL A 517 6.19 -20.68 -27.49
CA VAL A 517 7.58 -21.12 -27.28
C VAL A 517 7.96 -22.20 -28.28
N GLU A 518 7.11 -23.20 -28.49
CA GLU A 518 7.33 -24.26 -29.49
C GLU A 518 7.47 -23.67 -30.91
N ARG A 519 6.55 -22.77 -31.29
CA ARG A 519 6.61 -22.06 -32.58
C ARG A 519 7.89 -21.24 -32.71
N ALA A 520 8.30 -20.52 -31.66
CA ALA A 520 9.52 -19.73 -31.65
C ALA A 520 10.76 -20.61 -31.81
N ASP A 521 10.86 -21.74 -31.11
CA ASP A 521 11.98 -22.69 -31.24
C ASP A 521 12.07 -23.23 -32.67
N ILE A 522 10.95 -23.67 -33.25
CA ILE A 522 10.91 -24.16 -34.64
C ILE A 522 11.36 -23.06 -35.61
N THR A 523 10.82 -21.84 -35.48
CA THR A 523 11.21 -20.71 -36.33
C THR A 523 12.70 -20.37 -36.19
N LEU A 524 13.24 -20.36 -34.98
CA LEU A 524 14.67 -20.11 -34.73
C LEU A 524 15.56 -21.20 -35.34
N ARG A 525 15.18 -22.47 -35.25
CA ARG A 525 15.91 -23.58 -35.89
C ARG A 525 15.93 -23.45 -37.40
N VAL A 526 14.79 -23.12 -38.02
CA VAL A 526 14.72 -22.90 -39.48
C VAL A 526 15.55 -21.70 -39.90
N LEU A 527 15.42 -20.57 -39.19
CA LEU A 527 16.23 -19.37 -39.45
C LEU A 527 17.72 -19.67 -39.35
N ARG A 528 18.15 -20.42 -38.33
CA ARG A 528 19.53 -20.84 -38.17
C ARG A 528 20.04 -21.62 -39.38
N VAL A 529 19.28 -22.62 -39.86
CA VAL A 529 19.67 -23.40 -41.05
C VAL A 529 19.72 -22.53 -42.31
N VAL A 530 18.77 -21.61 -42.49
CA VAL A 530 18.75 -20.68 -43.63
C VAL A 530 19.97 -19.74 -43.59
N ILE A 531 20.26 -19.16 -42.42
CA ILE A 531 21.42 -18.28 -42.21
C ILE A 531 22.72 -19.04 -42.45
N GLU A 532 22.88 -20.25 -41.89
CA GLU A 532 24.05 -21.11 -42.11
C GLU A 532 24.23 -21.41 -43.61
N ARG A 533 23.16 -21.74 -44.34
CA ARG A 533 23.22 -21.95 -45.79
C ARG A 533 23.55 -20.69 -46.59
N MET A 534 23.02 -19.53 -46.19
CA MET A 534 23.33 -18.25 -46.84
C MET A 534 24.79 -17.84 -46.62
N ILE A 535 25.36 -18.15 -45.46
CA ILE A 535 26.79 -17.92 -45.15
C ILE A 535 27.69 -18.91 -45.88
N ASP A 536 27.27 -20.17 -46.05
CA ASP A 536 28.03 -21.20 -46.76
C ASP A 536 27.94 -21.11 -48.28
N ALA A 537 26.87 -20.52 -48.84
CA ALA A 537 26.67 -20.44 -50.29
C ALA A 537 27.81 -19.71 -51.05
N PRO A 538 28.38 -18.58 -50.56
CA PRO A 538 29.55 -17.95 -51.15
C PRO A 538 30.83 -18.80 -51.05
N ARG A 539 30.97 -19.63 -50.00
CA ARG A 539 32.15 -20.49 -49.79
C ARG A 539 32.16 -21.68 -50.76
N ARG A 540 31.00 -22.28 -51.02
CA ARG A 540 30.87 -23.40 -51.98
C ARG A 540 30.99 -22.96 -53.44
N ALA A 541 30.72 -21.68 -53.75
CA ALA A 541 30.94 -21.12 -55.09
C ALA A 541 32.42 -20.79 -55.38
N ALA A 542 33.31 -20.90 -54.38
CA ALA A 542 34.73 -20.56 -54.47
C ALA A 542 35.67 -21.78 -54.37
N GLU A 543 35.14 -23.00 -54.23
CA GLU A 543 35.91 -24.24 -54.40
C GLU A 543 35.74 -24.75 -55.84
N PRO A 544 36.84 -25.03 -56.58
CA PRO A 544 36.81 -25.41 -57.99
C PRO A 544 36.25 -26.81 -58.27
#